data_AF-A0A2E8KJQ8-F1
#
_entry.id   AF-A0A2E8KJQ8-F1
#
_cell.length_a   1.000
_cell.length_b   1.000
_cell.length_c   1.000
_cell.angle_alpha   90.00
_cell.angle_beta   90.00
_cell.angle_gamma   90.00
#
_symmetry.space_group_name_H-M   'P 1'
#
loop_
_entity.id
_entity.type
_entity.pdbx_description
1 polymer ?
#
loop_
_entity_poly.entity_id
_entity_poly.type
_entity_poly.pdbx_seq_one_letter_code
_entity_poly.pdbx_strand_id
1 'polypeptide(L)'
;MTTSPPGSRLTDSPWLWGLMFSLMALVGMGLIRPKFDVRQSQIEGRFIGRRQSSIERWRRQAGLEEIDLADSAVDPAVGKPERIVPLWTLATAATTSALGCGCMLYREWQKKQNA
;
A
#
# COMPACT_ATOMS: atom_id res chain seq x y z
N MET A 1 18.25 50.88 -5.88
CA MET A 1 17.09 49.97 -5.91
C MET A 1 17.45 48.75 -5.08
N THR A 2 17.08 48.75 -3.80
CA THR A 2 17.41 47.66 -2.87
C THR A 2 16.30 46.63 -2.90
N THR A 3 16.53 45.51 -3.59
CA THR A 3 15.61 44.37 -3.54
C THR A 3 15.79 43.69 -2.19
N SER A 4 14.79 43.78 -1.31
CA SER A 4 14.74 42.92 -0.12
C SER A 4 14.87 41.46 -0.56
N PRO A 5 15.66 40.62 0.14
CA PRO A 5 15.74 39.21 -0.19
C PRO A 5 14.33 38.61 -0.13
N PRO A 6 13.93 37.77 -1.10
CA PRO A 6 12.63 37.14 -1.05
C PRO A 6 12.54 36.32 0.24
N GLY A 7 11.65 36.71 1.15
CA GLY A 7 11.37 35.94 2.35
C GLY A 7 10.97 34.52 1.94
N SER A 8 11.59 33.50 2.54
CA SER A 8 11.34 32.10 2.20
C SER A 8 9.84 31.79 2.32
N ARG A 9 9.18 31.38 1.24
CA ARG A 9 7.75 31.06 1.28
C ARG A 9 7.57 29.62 1.78
N LEU A 10 6.47 29.35 2.49
CA LEU A 10 6.12 28.00 2.95
C LEU A 10 6.01 27.01 1.78
N THR A 11 5.56 27.48 0.61
CA THR A 11 5.44 26.69 -0.63
C THR A 11 6.78 26.22 -1.20
N ASP A 12 7.89 26.81 -0.78
CA ASP A 12 9.23 26.43 -1.22
C ASP A 12 9.80 25.29 -0.35
N SER A 13 9.13 24.94 0.76
CA SER A 13 9.58 23.86 1.65
C SER A 13 9.30 22.49 1.02
N PRO A 14 10.32 21.65 0.79
CA PRO A 14 10.11 20.29 0.28
C PRO A 14 9.27 19.42 1.24
N TRP A 15 9.31 19.73 2.54
CA TRP A 15 8.57 19.01 3.58
C TRP A 15 7.07 19.26 3.51
N LEU A 16 6.64 20.45 3.10
CA LEU A 16 5.23 20.75 2.87
C LEU A 16 4.68 19.84 1.76
N TRP A 17 5.38 19.78 0.63
CA TRP A 17 4.98 18.95 -0.50
C TRP A 17 4.98 17.47 -0.13
N GLY A 18 6.02 16.98 0.55
CA GLY A 18 6.08 15.60 1.04
C GLY A 18 4.88 15.25 1.95
N LEU A 19 4.49 16.16 2.84
CA LEU A 19 3.31 15.99 3.69
C LEU A 19 2.01 15.98 2.88
N MET A 20 1.82 16.90 1.93
CA MET A 20 0.63 16.95 1.08
C MET A 20 0.46 15.67 0.24
N PHE A 21 1.53 15.19 -0.40
CA PHE A 21 1.49 13.95 -1.18
C PHE A 21 1.20 12.73 -0.30
N SER A 22 1.79 12.66 0.90
CA SER A 22 1.54 11.57 1.83
C SER A 22 0.09 11.56 2.32
N LEU A 23 -0.47 12.73 2.63
CA LEU A 23 -1.88 12.86 3.00
C LEU A 23 -2.83 12.50 1.85
N MET A 24 -2.54 12.98 0.63
CA MET A 24 -3.32 12.59 -0.55
C MET A 24 -3.27 11.08 -0.80
N ALA A 25 -2.11 10.45 -0.61
CA ALA A 25 -1.97 9.00 -0.73
C ALA A 25 -2.84 8.26 0.30
N LEU A 26 -2.85 8.70 1.56
CA LEU A 26 -3.71 8.13 2.61
C LEU A 26 -5.21 8.27 2.26
N VAL A 27 -5.63 9.44 1.81
CA VAL A 27 -7.02 9.68 1.37
C VAL A 27 -7.37 8.79 0.18
N GLY A 28 -6.51 8.74 -0.83
CA GLY A 28 -6.69 7.90 -2.01
C GLY A 28 -6.80 6.42 -1.66
N MET A 29 -5.94 5.92 -0.77
CA MET A 29 -6.00 4.54 -0.28
C MET A 29 -7.32 4.27 0.46
N GLY A 30 -7.77 5.20 1.30
CA GLY A 30 -9.05 5.09 2.00
C GLY A 30 -10.24 4.97 1.06
N LEU A 31 -10.28 5.80 0.01
CA LEU A 31 -11.37 5.84 -0.96
C LEU A 31 -11.41 4.61 -1.87
N ILE A 32 -10.26 4.10 -2.30
CA ILE A 32 -10.21 3.02 -3.29
C ILE A 32 -10.20 1.63 -2.62
N ARG A 33 -10.03 1.54 -1.30
CA ARG A 33 -10.00 0.28 -0.53
C ARG A 33 -11.08 -0.75 -0.91
N PRO A 34 -12.40 -0.45 -0.89
CA PRO A 34 -13.41 -1.46 -1.18
C PRO A 34 -13.32 -1.98 -2.63
N LYS A 35 -12.94 -1.12 -3.57
CA LYS A 35 -12.82 -1.48 -4.99
C LYS A 35 -11.57 -2.34 -5.25
N PHE A 36 -10.46 -2.02 -4.60
CA PHE A 36 -9.26 -2.84 -4.65
C PHE A 36 -9.48 -4.21 -4.03
N ASP A 37 -10.22 -4.28 -2.93
CA ASP A 37 -10.45 -5.54 -2.22
C ASP A 37 -11.15 -6.58 -3.09
N VAL A 38 -12.20 -6.17 -3.81
CA VAL A 38 -12.94 -7.05 -4.72
C VAL A 38 -12.09 -7.49 -5.93
N ARG A 39 -11.30 -6.58 -6.49
CA ARG A 39 -10.46 -6.92 -7.66
C ARG A 39 -9.30 -7.82 -7.29
N GLN A 40 -8.70 -7.57 -6.13
CA GLN A 40 -7.56 -8.32 -5.66
C GLN A 40 -7.95 -9.76 -5.31
N SER A 41 -9.11 -9.97 -4.69
CA SER A 41 -9.61 -11.33 -4.40
C SER A 41 -9.85 -12.17 -5.67
N GLN A 42 -10.38 -11.55 -6.74
CA GLN A 42 -10.58 -12.23 -8.02
C GLN A 42 -9.26 -12.64 -8.69
N ILE A 43 -8.25 -11.77 -8.63
CA ILE A 43 -6.93 -12.03 -9.23
C ILE A 43 -6.20 -13.12 -8.43
N GLU A 44 -6.18 -13.00 -7.11
CA GLU A 44 -5.53 -13.95 -6.22
C GLU A 44 -6.19 -15.33 -6.31
N GLY A 45 -7.53 -15.40 -6.36
CA GLY A 45 -8.24 -16.67 -6.58
C GLY A 45 -7.84 -17.39 -7.87
N ARG A 46 -7.73 -16.66 -9.00
CA ARG A 46 -7.25 -17.24 -10.27
C ARG A 46 -5.79 -17.68 -10.20
N PHE A 47 -4.96 -16.96 -9.46
CA PHE A 47 -3.55 -17.32 -9.28
C PHE A 47 -3.40 -18.58 -8.44
N ILE A 48 -4.14 -18.70 -7.32
CA ILE A 48 -4.15 -19.88 -6.46
C ILE A 48 -4.59 -21.12 -7.25
N GLY A 49 -5.68 -21.04 -8.03
CA GLY A 49 -6.14 -22.18 -8.84
C GLY A 49 -5.11 -22.64 -9.89
N ARG A 50 -4.39 -21.69 -10.52
CA ARG A 50 -3.29 -22.04 -11.44
C ARG A 50 -2.11 -22.67 -10.70
N ARG A 51 -1.76 -22.18 -9.52
CA ARG A 51 -0.68 -22.74 -8.70
C ARG A 51 -1.03 -24.16 -8.24
N GLN A 52 -2.22 -24.38 -7.72
CA GLN A 52 -2.70 -25.70 -7.30
C GLN A 52 -2.70 -26.70 -8.46
N SER A 53 -3.21 -26.32 -9.63
CA SER A 53 -3.18 -27.21 -10.81
C SER A 53 -1.77 -27.49 -11.33
N SER A 54 -0.81 -26.58 -11.16
CA SER A 54 0.60 -26.86 -11.47
C SER A 54 1.23 -27.85 -10.48
N ILE A 55 0.96 -27.68 -9.19
CA ILE A 55 1.44 -28.58 -8.13
C ILE A 55 0.86 -29.97 -8.33
N GLU A 56 -0.44 -30.07 -8.63
CA GLU A 56 -1.09 -31.37 -8.84
C GLU A 56 -0.54 -32.12 -10.05
N ARG A 57 -0.30 -31.41 -11.16
CA ARG A 57 0.39 -32.00 -12.33
C ARG A 57 1.77 -32.56 -11.98
N TRP A 58 2.53 -31.86 -11.14
CA TRP A 58 3.82 -32.34 -10.65
C TRP A 58 3.67 -33.57 -9.73
N ARG A 59 2.68 -33.58 -8.82
CA ARG A 59 2.40 -34.72 -7.93
C ARG A 59 2.06 -35.98 -8.72
N ARG A 60 1.21 -35.86 -9.75
CA ARG A 60 0.88 -36.98 -10.65
C ARG A 60 2.11 -37.52 -11.38
N GLN A 61 3.01 -36.64 -11.83
CA GLN A 61 4.28 -37.04 -12.44
C GLN A 61 5.20 -37.76 -11.45
N ALA A 62 5.17 -37.37 -10.17
CA ALA A 62 5.91 -38.02 -9.09
C ALA A 62 5.27 -39.33 -8.60
N GLY A 63 4.16 -39.77 -9.21
CA GLY A 63 3.45 -40.99 -8.81
C GLY A 63 2.73 -40.89 -7.46
N LEU A 64 2.51 -39.67 -6.97
CA LEU A 64 1.75 -39.43 -5.74
C LEU A 64 0.23 -39.56 -6.00
N GLU A 65 -0.51 -39.90 -4.95
CA GLU A 65 -1.97 -39.98 -4.98
C GLU A 65 -2.60 -38.64 -5.37
N GLU A 66 -3.63 -38.70 -6.21
CA GLU A 66 -4.32 -37.54 -6.74
C GLU A 66 -5.16 -36.87 -5.63
N ILE A 67 -5.04 -35.55 -5.54
CA ILE A 67 -5.86 -34.76 -4.64
C ILE A 67 -7.02 -34.17 -5.43
N ASP A 68 -8.24 -34.39 -4.96
CA ASP A 68 -9.41 -33.70 -5.51
C ASP A 68 -9.37 -32.22 -5.11
N LEU A 69 -8.96 -31.40 -6.07
CA LEU A 69 -8.88 -29.95 -5.96
C LEU A 69 -10.26 -29.29 -5.79
N ALA A 70 -11.33 -29.95 -6.23
CA ALA A 70 -12.69 -29.43 -6.09
C ALA A 70 -13.19 -29.60 -4.65
N ASP A 71 -12.85 -30.72 -4.01
CA ASP A 71 -13.23 -31.03 -2.63
C ASP A 71 -12.39 -30.24 -1.61
N SER A 72 -11.16 -29.87 -1.98
CA SER A 72 -10.27 -29.03 -1.17
C SER A 72 -10.38 -27.52 -1.46
N ALA A 73 -11.35 -27.12 -2.30
CA ALA A 73 -11.64 -25.71 -2.57
C ALA A 73 -12.30 -25.05 -1.34
N VAL A 74 -11.58 -24.15 -0.67
CA VAL A 74 -12.13 -23.37 0.44
C VAL A 74 -13.09 -22.32 -0.11
N ASP A 75 -14.30 -22.27 0.43
CA ASP A 75 -15.29 -21.26 0.10
C ASP A 75 -14.73 -19.85 0.45
N PRO A 76 -14.66 -18.90 -0.50
CA PRO A 76 -14.20 -17.54 -0.24
C PRO A 76 -15.04 -16.79 0.82
N ALA A 77 -16.24 -17.29 1.15
CA ALA A 77 -17.05 -16.79 2.27
C ALA A 77 -16.52 -17.21 3.65
N VAL A 78 -15.77 -18.31 3.75
CA VAL A 78 -15.27 -18.90 5.00
C VAL A 78 -13.85 -18.41 5.34
N GLY A 79 -13.05 -18.04 4.35
CA GLY A 79 -11.72 -17.48 4.55
C GLY A 79 -11.35 -16.47 3.46
N LYS A 80 -11.11 -15.20 3.85
CA LYS A 80 -10.55 -14.23 2.92
C LYS A 80 -9.13 -14.69 2.55
N PRO A 81 -8.79 -14.83 1.25
CA PRO A 81 -7.44 -15.15 0.82
C PRO A 81 -6.44 -14.21 1.49
N GLU A 82 -5.36 -14.78 2.03
CA GLU A 82 -4.29 -14.00 2.62
C GLU A 82 -3.64 -13.18 1.50
N ARG A 83 -3.77 -11.85 1.63
CA ARG A 83 -3.40 -10.92 0.58
C ARG A 83 -1.88 -10.88 0.41
N ILE A 84 -1.39 -11.14 -0.80
CA ILE A 84 0.06 -11.21 -1.07
C ILE A 84 0.74 -9.85 -0.82
N VAL A 85 0.08 -8.76 -1.22
CA VAL A 85 0.53 -7.39 -0.93
C VAL A 85 -0.57 -6.67 -0.15
N PRO A 86 -0.48 -6.63 1.18
CA PRO A 86 -1.55 -6.08 1.98
C PRO A 86 -1.52 -4.55 1.96
N LEU A 87 -2.70 -3.93 1.86
CA LEU A 87 -2.85 -2.47 1.76
C LEU A 87 -2.24 -1.73 2.96
N TRP A 88 -2.07 -2.40 4.10
CA TRP A 88 -1.50 -1.81 5.31
C TRP A 88 -0.04 -1.40 5.13
N THR A 89 0.75 -2.05 4.28
CA THR A 89 2.16 -1.68 4.08
C THR A 89 2.31 -0.33 3.38
N LEU A 90 1.43 -0.07 2.41
CA LEU A 90 1.35 1.24 1.74
C LEU A 90 0.81 2.31 2.70
N ALA A 91 -0.17 1.95 3.53
CA ALA A 91 -0.71 2.86 4.53
C ALA A 91 0.32 3.22 5.61
N THR A 92 1.11 2.25 6.10
CA THR A 92 2.16 2.51 7.09
C THR A 92 3.27 3.36 6.49
N ALA A 93 3.71 3.07 5.27
CA ALA A 93 4.69 3.88 4.55
C ALA A 93 4.20 5.33 4.38
N ALA A 94 2.97 5.54 3.92
CA ALA A 94 2.42 6.89 3.78
C ALA A 94 2.28 7.60 5.13
N THR A 95 1.92 6.87 6.19
CA THR A 95 1.80 7.43 7.54
C THR A 95 3.16 7.85 8.10
N THR A 96 4.19 7.03 7.97
CA THR A 96 5.54 7.36 8.44
C THR A 96 6.13 8.53 7.66
N SER A 97 5.91 8.59 6.33
CA SER A 97 6.28 9.73 5.50
C SER A 97 5.56 11.01 5.93
N ALA A 98 4.24 10.95 6.20
CA ALA A 98 3.47 12.11 6.66
C ALA A 98 3.99 12.63 8.02
N LEU A 99 4.26 11.74 8.98
CA LEU A 99 4.83 12.10 10.28
C LEU A 99 6.23 12.70 10.15
N GLY A 100 7.10 12.10 9.33
CA GLY A 100 8.46 12.60 9.10
C GLY A 100 8.47 13.98 8.45
N CYS A 101 7.65 14.18 7.42
CA CYS A 101 7.52 15.47 6.74
C CYS A 101 6.89 16.52 7.67
N GLY A 102 5.87 16.16 8.44
CA GLY A 102 5.24 17.06 9.41
C GLY A 102 6.20 17.50 10.51
N CYS A 103 6.99 16.57 11.05
CA CYS A 103 8.01 16.87 12.06
C CYS A 103 9.09 17.82 11.51
N MET A 104 9.59 17.57 10.29
CA MET A 104 10.59 18.43 9.66
C MET A 104 10.03 19.82 9.33
N LEU A 105 8.80 19.91 8.83
CA LEU A 105 8.12 21.17 8.55
C LEU A 105 7.91 21.98 9.83
N TYR A 106 7.46 21.33 10.91
CA TYR A 106 7.30 21.96 12.20
C TYR A 106 8.64 22.49 12.73
N ARG A 107 9.72 21.72 12.59
CA ARG A 107 11.07 22.14 12.98
C ARG A 107 11.58 23.33 12.16
N GLU A 108 11.32 23.35 10.85
CA GLU A 108 11.66 24.50 9.99
C GLU A 108 10.90 25.75 10.40
N TRP A 109 9.60 25.60 10.71
CA TRP A 109 8.75 26.70 11.13
C TRP A 109 9.18 27.30 12.48
N GLN A 110 9.55 26.46 13.44
CA GLN A 110 10.11 26.94 14.72
C GLN A 110 11.43 27.69 14.53
N LYS A 111 12.33 27.20 13.66
CA LYS A 111 13.59 27.91 13.36
C LYS A 111 13.35 29.30 12.78
N LYS A 112 12.32 29.46 11.94
CA LYS A 112 11.96 30.77 11.37
C LYS A 112 11.32 31.72 12.38
N GLN A 113 10.66 31.23 13.42
CA GLN A 113 10.09 32.07 14.48
C GLN A 113 11.14 32.55 15.48
N ASN A 114 12.17 31.73 15.73
CA ASN A 114 13.23 32.01 16.70
C ASN A 114 14.43 32.76 16.08
N ALA A 115 14.36 33.11 14.79
CA ALA A 115 15.39 33.83 14.04
C ALA A 115 14.91 35.24 13.71
#